data_AF-A0A7J8Y044-F1
#
_entry.id   AF-A0A7J8Y044-F1
#
_cell.length_a   1.000
_cell.length_b   1.000
_cell.length_c   1.000
_cell.angle_alpha   90.00
_cell.angle_beta   90.00
_cell.angle_gamma   90.00
#
_symmetry.space_group_name_H-M   'P 1'
#
loop_
_entity.id
_entity.type
_entity.pdbx_description
1 polymer ?
#
loop_
_entity_poly.entity_id
_entity_poly.type
_entity_poly.pdbx_seq_one_letter_code
_entity_poly.pdbx_strand_id
1 'polypeptide(L)'
;YRIQSDKKVAVCSVHPSEQATLQCLGCVKAKIPVAKSYHCSPKCFSDAWQHHRVLHDRAASAVNENGNEEEEIFGRYNSSGSGVINASLTGSASSTSLTNGSTPLYPAAVTQRSGGETWFEVGRSKTYTPTADDIGHVLKFECVIVDAETKQPVGHPNTILTSRVIPAPSPSPRCLIPVSGADMLGNLQSDGRVSSSGSFTVLSYNILSDSYASSELYSYCPSWALSWPYRRQNLLREIVGYRADIVCLQEVQNDHFEEFFAPELDKHGYQALYKRKTNEVYSGNIHTIDGCATFFRRDRFSHVEFNKAAQSLTEVAVQTTQKKAALNRLVKDNVALIVVLEAKFSNQGADNPGKRQLLC
;
A
#
# COMPACT_ATOMS: atom_id res chain seq x y z
N TYR A 1 -16.19 2.00 -19.87
CA TYR A 1 -16.95 0.81 -20.30
C TYR A 1 -16.21 -0.46 -19.92
N ARG A 2 -16.93 -1.56 -19.69
CA ARG A 2 -16.41 -2.91 -19.45
C ARG A 2 -16.83 -3.84 -20.58
N ILE A 3 -15.92 -4.67 -21.09
CA ILE A 3 -16.25 -5.69 -22.09
C ILE A 3 -17.02 -6.85 -21.47
N GLN A 4 -18.05 -7.34 -22.15
CA GLN A 4 -18.66 -8.63 -21.89
C GLN A 4 -17.72 -9.73 -22.40
N SER A 5 -16.68 -10.04 -21.64
CA SER A 5 -15.85 -11.19 -21.96
C SER A 5 -16.60 -12.46 -21.57
N ASP A 6 -16.60 -13.46 -22.44
CA ASP A 6 -16.91 -14.83 -22.04
C ASP A 6 -16.01 -15.18 -20.85
N LYS A 7 -16.62 -15.58 -19.73
CA LYS A 7 -15.96 -15.98 -18.46
C LYS A 7 -14.96 -17.15 -18.59
N LYS A 8 -14.59 -17.55 -19.81
CA LYS A 8 -13.86 -18.77 -20.15
C LYS A 8 -12.35 -18.58 -20.32
N VAL A 9 -11.83 -17.34 -20.31
CA VAL A 9 -10.38 -17.12 -20.47
C VAL A 9 -9.72 -17.04 -19.10
N ALA A 10 -9.15 -18.16 -18.65
CA ALA A 10 -8.25 -18.16 -17.50
C ALA A 10 -7.01 -17.30 -17.81
N VAL A 11 -6.57 -16.50 -16.84
CA VAL A 11 -5.42 -15.59 -16.97
C VAL A 11 -4.27 -16.05 -16.09
N CYS A 12 -3.05 -15.77 -16.51
CA CYS A 12 -1.86 -16.15 -15.77
C CYS A 12 -1.75 -15.35 -14.45
N SER A 13 -1.47 -16.05 -13.35
CA SER A 13 -1.29 -15.47 -12.01
C SER A 13 -0.07 -14.58 -11.88
N VAL A 14 0.94 -14.78 -12.73
CA VAL A 14 2.21 -14.03 -12.74
C VAL A 14 2.20 -12.93 -13.80
N HIS A 15 1.58 -13.20 -14.95
CA HIS A 15 1.49 -12.28 -16.10
C HIS A 15 0.01 -12.05 -16.44
N PRO A 16 -0.69 -11.15 -15.73
CA PRO A 16 -2.14 -11.06 -15.86
C PRO A 16 -2.66 -10.52 -17.20
N SER A 17 -1.76 -9.99 -18.03
CA SER A 17 -2.01 -9.65 -19.43
C SER A 17 -2.09 -10.88 -20.35
N GLU A 18 -1.51 -12.00 -19.93
CA GLU A 18 -1.39 -13.22 -20.71
C GLU A 18 -2.48 -14.24 -20.37
N GLN A 19 -2.99 -14.90 -21.40
CA GLN A 19 -3.89 -16.04 -21.23
C GLN A 19 -3.15 -17.20 -20.56
N ALA A 20 -3.80 -17.84 -19.60
CA ALA A 20 -3.28 -19.05 -18.98
C ALA A 20 -3.36 -20.22 -19.96
N THR A 21 -2.28 -20.97 -20.04
CA THR A 21 -2.17 -22.20 -20.83
C THR A 21 -1.97 -23.44 -19.95
N LEU A 22 -1.65 -23.24 -18.67
CA LEU A 22 -1.49 -24.31 -17.67
C LEU A 22 -2.07 -23.92 -16.31
N GLN A 23 -2.42 -24.95 -15.53
CA GLN A 23 -2.92 -24.85 -14.16
C GLN A 23 -2.16 -25.80 -13.24
N CYS A 24 -1.68 -25.31 -12.09
CA CYS A 24 -1.04 -26.13 -11.07
C CYS A 24 -2.09 -26.95 -10.30
N LEU A 25 -2.10 -28.26 -10.53
CA LEU A 25 -3.01 -29.18 -9.82
C LEU A 25 -2.76 -29.24 -8.32
N GLY A 26 -1.53 -28.99 -7.87
CA GLY A 26 -1.23 -28.91 -6.43
C GLY A 26 -1.97 -27.76 -5.75
N CYS A 27 -2.06 -26.59 -6.40
CA CYS A 27 -2.87 -25.48 -5.88
C CYS A 27 -4.35 -25.84 -5.78
N VAL A 28 -4.88 -26.53 -6.78
CA VAL A 28 -6.27 -26.97 -6.79
C VAL A 28 -6.53 -27.93 -5.64
N LYS A 29 -5.65 -28.91 -5.44
CA LYS A 29 -5.73 -29.87 -4.32
C LYS A 29 -5.62 -29.20 -2.96
N ALA A 30 -4.74 -28.21 -2.84
CA ALA A 30 -4.52 -27.44 -1.62
C ALA A 30 -5.59 -26.36 -1.36
N LYS A 31 -6.68 -26.33 -2.15
CA LYS A 31 -7.76 -25.32 -2.07
C LYS A 31 -7.27 -23.87 -2.13
N ILE A 32 -6.12 -23.64 -2.77
CA ILE A 32 -5.61 -22.30 -3.06
C ILE A 32 -6.53 -21.65 -4.11
N PRO A 33 -6.84 -20.35 -4.03
CA PRO A 33 -7.72 -19.69 -5.01
C PRO A 33 -7.33 -20.01 -6.45
N VAL A 34 -8.31 -20.46 -7.24
CA VAL A 34 -8.09 -20.97 -8.62
C VAL A 34 -7.35 -19.95 -9.49
N ALA A 35 -7.62 -18.65 -9.32
CA ALA A 35 -6.89 -17.59 -10.01
C ALA A 35 -5.37 -17.59 -9.78
N LYS A 36 -4.89 -18.08 -8.62
CA LYS A 36 -3.46 -18.21 -8.28
C LYS A 36 -2.82 -19.49 -8.83
N SER A 37 -3.62 -20.41 -9.39
CA SER A 37 -3.14 -21.68 -9.92
C SER A 37 -2.75 -21.64 -11.40
N TYR A 38 -3.08 -20.56 -12.11
CA TYR A 38 -2.91 -20.46 -13.56
C TYR A 38 -1.59 -19.81 -13.97
N HIS A 39 -0.99 -20.26 -15.08
CA HIS A 39 0.24 -19.73 -15.66
C HIS A 39 0.17 -19.69 -17.19
N CYS A 40 0.85 -18.74 -17.84
CA CYS A 40 0.81 -18.57 -19.31
C CYS A 40 1.83 -19.43 -20.06
N SER A 41 2.86 -19.95 -19.38
CA SER A 41 3.85 -20.86 -19.99
C SER A 41 4.55 -21.72 -18.92
N PRO A 42 5.17 -22.85 -19.29
CA PRO A 42 5.98 -23.65 -18.37
C PRO A 42 7.15 -22.86 -17.77
N LYS A 43 7.75 -21.95 -18.56
CA LYS A 43 8.81 -21.05 -18.09
C LYS A 43 8.29 -20.11 -17.00
N CYS A 44 7.14 -19.46 -17.23
CA CYS A 44 6.49 -18.62 -16.23
C CYS A 44 6.23 -19.36 -14.91
N PHE A 45 5.79 -20.62 -14.97
CA PHE A 45 5.61 -21.45 -13.78
C PHE A 45 6.93 -21.75 -13.07
N SER A 46 7.97 -22.14 -13.82
CA SER A 46 9.31 -22.42 -13.27
C SER A 46 9.92 -21.20 -12.60
N ASP A 47 9.88 -20.04 -13.26
CA ASP A 47 10.45 -18.78 -12.76
C ASP A 47 9.73 -18.32 -11.48
N ALA A 48 8.41 -18.55 -11.39
CA ALA A 48 7.60 -18.21 -10.23
C ALA A 48 7.60 -19.29 -9.12
N TRP A 49 8.28 -20.42 -9.30
CA TRP A 49 8.14 -21.59 -8.44
C TRP A 49 8.44 -21.30 -6.97
N GLN A 50 9.45 -20.49 -6.66
CA GLN A 50 9.79 -20.15 -5.27
C GLN A 50 8.64 -19.44 -4.55
N HIS A 51 8.01 -18.47 -5.20
CA HIS A 51 6.83 -17.77 -4.68
C HIS A 51 5.62 -18.69 -4.60
N HIS A 52 5.46 -19.53 -5.63
CA HIS A 52 4.37 -20.48 -5.72
C HIS A 52 4.45 -21.51 -4.59
N ARG A 53 5.63 -22.08 -4.30
CA ARG A 53 5.86 -23.04 -3.21
C ARG A 53 5.43 -22.50 -1.84
N VAL A 54 5.72 -21.23 -1.54
CA VAL A 54 5.28 -20.58 -0.29
C VAL A 54 3.76 -20.61 -0.12
N LEU A 55 2.98 -20.51 -1.22
CA LEU A 55 1.53 -20.64 -1.15
C LEU A 55 1.09 -22.06 -0.74
N HIS A 56 1.80 -23.09 -1.23
CA HIS A 56 1.53 -24.48 -0.86
C HIS A 56 1.93 -24.74 0.59
N ASP A 57 3.09 -24.26 1.03
CA ASP A 57 3.56 -24.43 2.42
C ASP A 57 2.59 -23.79 3.41
N ARG A 58 2.06 -22.59 3.08
CA ARG A 58 1.02 -21.92 3.89
C ARG A 58 -0.29 -22.70 3.90
N ALA A 59 -0.74 -23.20 2.74
CA ALA A 59 -1.95 -24.00 2.67
C ALA A 59 -1.83 -25.31 3.46
N ALA A 60 -0.67 -25.98 3.40
CA ALA A 60 -0.38 -27.18 4.19
C ALA A 60 -0.36 -26.88 5.70
N SER A 61 0.26 -25.76 6.10
CA SER A 61 0.31 -25.34 7.51
C SER A 61 -1.10 -25.05 8.07
N ALA A 62 -1.96 -24.40 7.28
CA ALA A 62 -3.35 -24.13 7.67
C ALA A 62 -4.21 -25.40 7.81
N VAL A 63 -3.91 -26.45 7.05
CA VAL A 63 -4.56 -27.76 7.19
C VAL A 63 -4.09 -28.47 8.47
N ASN A 64 -2.82 -28.32 8.86
CA ASN A 64 -2.29 -28.94 10.07
C ASN A 64 -2.78 -28.26 11.36
N GLU A 65 -3.02 -26.95 11.36
CA GLU A 65 -3.63 -26.25 12.52
C GLU A 65 -5.11 -26.62 12.71
N ASN A 66 -5.84 -26.88 11.63
CA ASN A 66 -7.24 -27.34 11.69
C ASN A 66 -7.39 -28.86 11.82
N GLY A 67 -6.30 -29.62 11.73
CA GLY A 67 -6.30 -31.08 11.71
C GLY A 67 -6.38 -31.77 13.08
N ASN A 68 -6.37 -31.00 14.18
CA ASN A 68 -6.36 -31.54 15.54
C ASN A 68 -7.72 -31.48 16.27
N GLU A 69 -8.81 -31.07 15.62
CA GLU A 69 -10.14 -30.95 16.26
C GLU A 69 -11.24 -31.82 15.62
N GLU A 70 -10.95 -32.62 14.58
CA GLU A 70 -11.98 -33.40 13.87
C GLU A 70 -11.90 -34.94 14.06
N GLU A 71 -11.03 -35.45 14.94
CA GLU A 71 -11.10 -36.85 15.41
C GLU A 71 -12.02 -36.96 16.63
N GLU A 72 -13.33 -36.80 16.43
CA GLU A 72 -14.42 -37.45 17.18
C GLU A 72 -15.75 -36.80 16.79
N ILE A 73 -16.50 -37.42 15.85
CA ILE A 73 -17.97 -37.55 15.86
C ILE A 73 -18.46 -38.04 14.47
N PHE A 74 -18.70 -39.35 14.39
CA PHE A 74 -19.62 -40.12 13.51
C PHE A 74 -19.48 -39.95 11.97
N GLY A 75 -19.34 -40.99 11.13
CA GLY A 75 -19.78 -42.38 11.25
C GLY A 75 -21.07 -42.65 10.44
N ARG A 76 -20.91 -42.92 9.12
CA ARG A 76 -21.85 -43.57 8.16
C ARG A 76 -23.15 -42.83 7.75
N TYR A 77 -23.29 -42.47 6.46
CA TYR A 77 -24.00 -43.24 5.41
C TYR A 77 -24.03 -42.46 4.07
N ASN A 78 -23.82 -43.17 2.97
CA ASN A 78 -23.99 -42.73 1.57
C ASN A 78 -25.48 -42.56 1.19
N SER A 79 -25.77 -41.55 0.37
CA SER A 79 -26.49 -41.61 -0.95
C SER A 79 -27.45 -40.44 -1.21
N SER A 80 -27.23 -39.85 -2.38
CA SER A 80 -28.19 -39.32 -3.37
C SER A 80 -29.60 -38.90 -2.94
N GLY A 81 -29.97 -37.65 -3.24
CA GLY A 81 -31.36 -37.24 -3.33
C GLY A 81 -31.56 -35.75 -3.54
N SER A 82 -32.01 -35.37 -4.75
CA SER A 82 -32.55 -34.05 -5.10
C SER A 82 -33.64 -33.59 -4.14
N GLY A 83 -33.69 -32.29 -3.85
CA GLY A 83 -34.78 -31.68 -3.10
C GLY A 83 -34.72 -30.16 -3.10
N VAL A 84 -35.57 -29.56 -3.93
CA VAL A 84 -35.87 -28.13 -3.98
C VAL A 84 -36.67 -27.73 -2.74
N ILE A 85 -36.28 -26.67 -2.01
CA ILE A 85 -37.26 -25.80 -1.36
C ILE A 85 -36.73 -24.38 -1.12
N ASN A 86 -37.66 -23.45 -1.30
CA ASN A 86 -37.59 -22.01 -1.19
C ASN A 86 -38.14 -21.60 0.20
N ALA A 87 -37.51 -20.67 0.92
CA ALA A 87 -38.20 -19.82 1.91
C ALA A 87 -37.29 -18.70 2.46
N SER A 88 -37.82 -17.50 2.33
CA SER A 88 -37.47 -16.22 2.95
C SER A 88 -37.82 -16.14 4.44
N LEU A 89 -37.05 -15.36 5.24
CA LEU A 89 -37.48 -14.17 6.01
C LEU A 89 -36.59 -13.82 7.24
N THR A 90 -36.02 -12.60 7.21
CA THR A 90 -35.91 -11.50 8.21
C THR A 90 -35.41 -11.64 9.67
N GLY A 91 -34.57 -10.66 10.05
CA GLY A 91 -34.37 -10.08 11.41
C GLY A 91 -32.99 -9.41 11.61
N SER A 92 -32.78 -8.13 11.26
CA SER A 92 -32.84 -6.91 12.12
C SER A 92 -31.66 -6.71 13.11
N ALA A 93 -30.78 -5.72 12.85
CA ALA A 93 -30.37 -4.65 13.79
C ALA A 93 -29.21 -3.77 13.28
N SER A 94 -29.49 -2.46 13.15
CA SER A 94 -28.68 -1.25 13.34
C SER A 94 -27.15 -1.33 13.54
N SER A 95 -26.39 -0.60 12.71
CA SER A 95 -25.54 0.53 13.16
C SER A 95 -24.99 1.32 11.95
N THR A 96 -24.95 2.64 12.10
CA THR A 96 -24.61 3.66 11.09
C THR A 96 -23.12 3.71 10.76
N SER A 97 -22.75 3.51 9.49
CA SER A 97 -21.49 4.01 8.93
C SER A 97 -21.67 4.42 7.46
N LEU A 98 -21.17 5.61 7.14
CA LEU A 98 -21.27 6.30 5.85
C LEU A 98 -20.56 5.48 4.76
N THR A 99 -21.34 4.74 3.98
CA THR A 99 -20.91 4.09 2.75
C THR A 99 -21.81 4.56 1.61
N ASN A 100 -21.21 5.12 0.57
CA ASN A 100 -21.91 5.45 -0.69
C ASN A 100 -22.26 4.14 -1.41
N GLY A 101 -23.31 3.48 -0.93
CA GLY A 101 -24.03 2.44 -1.64
C GLY A 101 -25.14 3.09 -2.45
N SER A 102 -24.98 3.17 -3.76
CA SER A 102 -26.07 3.37 -4.69
C SER A 102 -25.89 2.39 -5.82
N THR A 103 -26.55 1.24 -5.68
CA THR A 103 -26.74 0.28 -6.77
C THR A 103 -27.45 1.01 -7.92
N PRO A 104 -26.89 1.11 -9.14
CA PRO A 104 -27.64 1.66 -10.25
C PRO A 104 -28.67 0.61 -10.70
N LEU A 105 -29.94 0.83 -10.34
CA LEU A 105 -31.09 0.26 -11.03
C LEU A 105 -31.24 0.97 -12.38
N TYR A 106 -30.37 0.64 -13.34
CA TYR A 106 -30.60 0.95 -14.76
C TYR A 106 -30.11 -0.22 -15.61
N PRO A 107 -30.83 -0.63 -16.66
CA PRO A 107 -30.28 -1.55 -17.64
C PRO A 107 -29.04 -0.88 -18.23
N ALA A 108 -27.87 -1.49 -18.07
CA ALA A 108 -26.64 -0.97 -18.65
C ALA A 108 -26.88 -0.73 -20.15
N ALA A 109 -26.78 0.53 -20.59
CA ALA A 109 -26.96 0.89 -21.98
C ALA A 109 -25.90 0.14 -22.80
N VAL A 110 -26.34 -0.84 -23.59
CA VAL A 110 -25.47 -1.58 -24.50
C VAL A 110 -25.12 -0.65 -25.65
N THR A 111 -23.93 -0.06 -25.59
CA THR A 111 -23.44 0.80 -26.67
C THR A 111 -22.46 0.03 -27.53
N GLN A 112 -22.86 -0.18 -28.78
CA GLN A 112 -22.12 -0.74 -29.92
C GLN A 112 -21.76 -2.23 -29.91
N ARG A 113 -22.27 -2.94 -30.93
CA ARG A 113 -21.66 -4.13 -31.54
C ARG A 113 -20.66 -3.67 -32.61
N SER A 114 -19.43 -3.39 -32.22
CA SER A 114 -18.33 -3.25 -33.18
C SER A 114 -17.48 -4.52 -33.08
N GLY A 115 -17.47 -5.34 -34.12
CA GLY A 115 -16.63 -6.55 -34.18
C GLY A 115 -17.10 -7.79 -33.39
N GLY A 116 -18.34 -7.79 -32.87
CA GLY A 116 -18.89 -8.93 -32.11
C GLY A 116 -18.72 -8.85 -30.58
N GLU A 117 -18.02 -7.83 -30.09
CA GLU A 117 -17.84 -7.57 -28.66
C GLU A 117 -18.96 -6.70 -28.11
N THR A 118 -19.46 -7.01 -26.92
CA THR A 118 -20.50 -6.22 -26.23
C THR A 118 -19.87 -5.42 -25.10
N TRP A 119 -20.12 -4.11 -25.04
CA TRP A 119 -19.57 -3.20 -24.02
C TRP A 119 -20.68 -2.63 -23.14
N PHE A 120 -20.40 -2.56 -21.84
CA PHE A 120 -21.30 -1.96 -20.84
C PHE A 120 -20.69 -0.69 -20.25
N GLU A 121 -21.46 0.38 -20.18
CA GLU A 121 -21.04 1.58 -19.44
C GLU A 121 -21.03 1.28 -17.94
N VAL A 122 -19.89 1.53 -17.29
CA VAL A 122 -19.69 1.28 -15.84
C VAL A 122 -19.43 2.57 -15.05
N GLY A 123 -19.28 3.70 -15.74
CA GLY A 123 -19.03 5.00 -15.12
C GLY A 123 -18.77 6.10 -16.15
N ARG A 124 -19.07 7.34 -15.76
CA ARG A 124 -18.96 8.55 -16.59
C ARG A 124 -18.22 9.68 -15.86
N SER A 125 -16.98 9.39 -15.48
CA SER A 125 -16.11 10.29 -14.72
C SER A 125 -14.72 10.35 -15.35
N LYS A 126 -13.97 11.42 -15.07
CA LYS A 126 -12.56 11.54 -15.49
C LYS A 126 -11.68 10.45 -14.88
N THR A 127 -12.09 9.90 -13.75
CA THR A 127 -11.42 8.82 -13.03
C THR A 127 -12.40 7.69 -12.78
N TYR A 128 -11.91 6.45 -12.80
CA TYR A 128 -12.69 5.26 -12.48
C TYR A 128 -11.82 4.31 -11.67
N THR A 129 -12.34 3.84 -10.54
CA THR A 129 -11.69 2.81 -9.72
C THR A 129 -12.37 1.48 -10.02
N PRO A 130 -11.65 0.49 -10.58
CA PRO A 130 -12.22 -0.81 -10.87
C PRO A 130 -12.80 -1.50 -9.63
N THR A 131 -13.92 -2.19 -9.84
CA THR A 131 -14.67 -2.96 -8.83
C THR A 131 -14.38 -4.45 -8.95
N ALA A 132 -14.89 -5.26 -8.01
CA ALA A 132 -14.78 -6.71 -8.07
C ALA A 132 -15.41 -7.30 -9.35
N ASP A 133 -16.47 -6.69 -9.87
CA ASP A 133 -17.15 -7.12 -11.10
C ASP A 133 -16.32 -6.84 -12.37
N ASP A 134 -15.31 -5.98 -12.28
CA ASP A 134 -14.44 -5.66 -13.41
C ASP A 134 -13.29 -6.67 -13.54
N ILE A 135 -13.01 -7.46 -12.49
CA ILE A 135 -11.90 -8.43 -12.47
C ILE A 135 -12.00 -9.40 -13.65
N GLY A 136 -10.91 -9.53 -14.40
CA GLY A 136 -10.80 -10.36 -15.60
C GLY A 136 -11.29 -9.68 -16.87
N HIS A 137 -11.94 -8.52 -16.78
CA HIS A 137 -12.46 -7.79 -17.93
C HIS A 137 -11.51 -6.68 -18.39
N VAL A 138 -11.50 -6.40 -19.70
CA VAL A 138 -10.87 -5.19 -20.25
C VAL A 138 -11.82 -4.01 -20.06
N LEU A 139 -11.27 -2.86 -19.69
CA LEU A 139 -11.99 -1.60 -19.62
C LEU A 139 -11.62 -0.72 -20.83
N LYS A 140 -12.63 -0.06 -21.40
CA LYS A 140 -12.47 0.99 -22.40
C LYS A 140 -12.74 2.34 -21.75
N PHE A 141 -11.74 3.21 -21.74
CA PHE A 141 -11.89 4.63 -21.42
C PHE A 141 -12.13 5.40 -22.71
N GLU A 142 -13.20 6.17 -22.77
CA GLU A 142 -13.60 6.93 -23.95
C GLU A 142 -13.77 8.40 -23.55
N CYS A 143 -13.10 9.28 -24.26
CA CYS A 143 -13.15 10.72 -24.03
C CYS A 143 -13.66 11.40 -25.29
N VAL A 144 -14.68 12.24 -25.14
CA VAL A 144 -15.28 13.01 -26.23
C VAL A 144 -15.15 14.49 -25.89
N ILE A 145 -14.63 15.27 -26.83
CA ILE A 145 -14.61 16.73 -26.70
C ILE A 145 -16.05 17.19 -26.87
N VAL A 146 -16.51 18.07 -25.98
CA VAL A 146 -17.86 18.64 -26.06
C VAL A 146 -17.77 20.14 -26.22
N ASP A 147 -18.63 20.69 -27.06
CA ASP A 147 -18.80 22.13 -27.19
C ASP A 147 -19.31 22.73 -25.87
N ALA A 148 -18.71 23.84 -25.46
CA ALA A 148 -18.96 24.40 -24.12
C ALA A 148 -20.40 24.93 -23.97
N GLU A 149 -20.98 25.47 -25.04
CA GLU A 149 -22.29 26.11 -25.05
C GLU A 149 -23.41 25.10 -25.30
N THR A 150 -23.29 24.31 -26.36
CA THR A 150 -24.32 23.35 -26.80
C THR A 150 -24.27 22.01 -26.06
N LYS A 151 -23.16 21.74 -25.35
CA LYS A 151 -22.85 20.43 -24.72
C LYS A 151 -22.87 19.25 -25.69
N GLN A 152 -22.81 19.51 -26.99
CA GLN A 152 -22.80 18.48 -28.01
C GLN A 152 -21.37 17.98 -28.27
N PRO A 153 -21.21 16.69 -28.60
CA PRO A 153 -19.90 16.13 -28.93
C PRO A 153 -19.34 16.76 -30.22
N VAL A 154 -18.07 17.16 -30.16
CA VAL A 154 -17.31 17.75 -31.27
C VAL A 154 -16.18 16.80 -31.64
N GLY A 155 -16.20 16.30 -32.87
CA GLY A 155 -15.18 15.39 -33.39
C GLY A 155 -15.35 13.93 -32.94
N HIS A 156 -14.30 13.14 -33.13
CA HIS A 156 -14.31 11.71 -32.85
C HIS A 156 -13.93 11.39 -31.40
N PRO A 157 -14.57 10.39 -30.76
CA PRO A 157 -14.15 9.89 -29.46
C PRO A 157 -12.72 9.36 -29.50
N ASN A 158 -11.90 9.73 -28.51
CA ASN A 158 -10.62 9.10 -28.25
C ASN A 158 -10.81 7.95 -27.27
N THR A 159 -10.29 6.77 -27.60
CA THR A 159 -10.46 5.56 -26.79
C THR A 159 -9.13 4.93 -26.40
N ILE A 160 -9.05 4.47 -25.15
CA ILE A 160 -7.92 3.68 -24.63
C ILE A 160 -8.49 2.42 -24.00
N LEU A 161 -7.84 1.27 -24.26
CA LEU A 161 -8.15 -0.01 -23.64
C LEU A 161 -7.15 -0.32 -22.54
N THR A 162 -7.63 -0.87 -21.42
CA THR A 162 -6.76 -1.40 -20.38
C THR A 162 -6.34 -2.85 -20.70
N SER A 163 -5.34 -3.36 -19.99
CA SER A 163 -5.25 -4.82 -19.80
C SER A 163 -6.45 -5.31 -18.96
N ARG A 164 -6.62 -6.63 -18.85
CA ARG A 164 -7.65 -7.21 -17.96
C ARG A 164 -7.42 -6.73 -16.53
N VAL A 165 -8.49 -6.31 -15.86
CA VAL A 165 -8.42 -5.90 -14.46
C VAL A 165 -8.00 -7.10 -13.62
N ILE A 166 -7.04 -6.89 -12.73
CA ILE A 166 -6.53 -7.93 -11.84
C ILE A 166 -7.14 -7.76 -10.45
N PRO A 167 -7.29 -8.85 -9.68
CA PRO A 167 -7.59 -8.72 -8.26
C PRO A 167 -6.52 -7.85 -7.59
N ALA A 168 -6.94 -6.95 -6.71
CA ALA A 168 -6.00 -6.16 -5.91
C ALA A 168 -5.09 -7.12 -5.12
N PRO A 169 -3.76 -6.97 -5.18
CA PRO A 169 -2.86 -7.83 -4.43
C PRO A 169 -3.10 -7.63 -2.93
N SER A 170 -3.19 -8.73 -2.18
CA SER A 170 -3.24 -8.69 -0.73
C SER A 170 -1.85 -8.33 -0.19
N PRO A 171 -1.66 -7.17 0.46
CA PRO A 171 -0.37 -6.85 1.05
C PRO A 171 -0.01 -7.89 2.12
N SER A 172 1.28 -8.19 2.26
CA SER A 172 1.74 -9.02 3.37
C SER A 172 1.60 -8.22 4.66
N PRO A 173 0.97 -8.77 5.71
CA PRO A 173 0.83 -8.05 6.97
C PRO A 173 2.23 -7.80 7.56
N ARG A 174 2.48 -6.55 7.95
CA ARG A 174 3.62 -6.19 8.80
C ARG A 174 3.06 -5.63 10.10
N CYS A 175 3.76 -5.90 11.20
CA CYS A 175 3.33 -5.48 12.54
C CYS A 175 4.32 -4.45 13.10
N LEU A 176 3.79 -3.48 13.84
CA LEU A 176 4.63 -2.64 14.70
C LEU A 176 5.20 -3.51 15.82
N ILE A 177 6.47 -3.29 16.13
CA ILE A 177 7.18 -4.03 17.18
C ILE A 177 7.27 -3.11 18.41
N PRO A 178 6.84 -3.56 19.60
CA PRO A 178 7.04 -2.79 20.82
C PRO A 178 8.54 -2.73 21.13
N VAL A 179 9.06 -1.53 21.35
CA VAL A 179 10.44 -1.32 21.81
C VAL A 179 10.34 -0.90 23.27
N SER A 180 10.78 -1.78 24.18
CA SER A 180 10.84 -1.44 25.61
C SER A 180 12.15 -0.71 25.92
N GLY A 181 12.13 0.21 26.89
CA GLY A 181 13.32 0.99 27.28
C GLY A 181 14.53 0.15 27.72
N ALA A 182 14.33 -1.13 28.04
CA ALA A 182 15.40 -2.07 28.35
C ALA A 182 16.25 -2.46 27.11
N ASP A 183 15.69 -2.40 25.90
CA ASP A 183 16.38 -2.83 24.67
C ASP A 183 17.23 -1.71 24.03
N MET A 184 17.01 -0.45 24.45
CA MET A 184 17.73 0.73 23.95
C MET A 184 18.84 1.23 24.90
N LEU A 185 18.87 0.75 26.14
CA LEU A 185 19.82 1.20 27.16
C LEU A 185 20.39 0.00 27.92
N GLY A 186 21.33 -0.71 27.30
CA GLY A 186 22.30 -1.49 28.06
C GLY A 186 23.05 -0.55 29.02
N ASN A 187 22.77 -0.69 30.32
CA ASN A 187 23.48 -0.10 31.46
C ASN A 187 23.52 1.44 31.59
N LEU A 188 22.41 2.05 31.97
CA LEU A 188 22.46 3.07 33.03
C LEU A 188 21.40 2.77 34.09
N GLN A 189 21.86 2.25 35.23
CA GLN A 189 21.10 2.34 36.47
C GLN A 189 20.95 3.83 36.80
N SER A 190 19.71 4.34 36.94
CA SER A 190 19.39 5.22 38.06
C SER A 190 17.89 5.46 38.19
N ASP A 191 17.41 5.02 39.34
CA ASP A 191 16.28 5.49 40.15
C ASP A 191 14.84 5.47 39.61
N GLY A 192 14.00 4.75 40.35
CA GLY A 192 12.61 4.51 40.06
C GLY A 192 11.78 5.79 40.20
N ARG A 193 11.49 6.42 39.06
CA ARG A 193 10.31 7.27 38.80
C ARG A 193 10.27 7.68 37.32
N VAL A 194 10.18 6.69 36.41
CA VAL A 194 9.71 6.97 35.05
C VAL A 194 8.20 7.22 35.17
N SER A 195 7.85 8.45 35.58
CA SER A 195 6.50 8.99 35.44
C SER A 195 6.06 8.74 34.00
N SER A 196 4.83 8.30 33.79
CA SER A 196 4.28 7.86 32.51
C SER A 196 4.48 8.87 31.37
N SER A 197 5.65 8.88 30.77
CA SER A 197 5.95 9.56 29.52
C SER A 197 5.10 8.88 28.46
N GLY A 198 4.21 9.61 27.78
CA GLY A 198 3.29 9.02 26.81
C GLY A 198 4.03 8.17 25.77
N SER A 199 3.51 6.97 25.49
CA SER A 199 4.04 6.11 24.44
C SER A 199 3.71 6.70 23.06
N PHE A 200 4.62 6.56 22.11
CA PHE A 200 4.41 6.96 20.72
C PHE A 200 4.97 5.89 19.78
N THR A 201 4.56 5.98 18.52
CA THR A 201 4.89 5.04 17.45
C THR A 201 5.75 5.71 16.39
N VAL A 202 6.72 4.97 15.86
CA VAL A 202 7.62 5.44 14.79
C VAL A 202 7.57 4.44 13.65
N LEU A 203 7.34 4.95 12.44
CA LEU A 203 7.49 4.20 11.19
C LEU A 203 8.78 4.66 10.51
N SER A 204 9.69 3.75 10.20
CA SER A 204 10.83 4.03 9.32
C SER A 204 10.68 3.20 8.05
N TYR A 205 10.67 3.83 6.88
CA TYR A 205 10.40 3.14 5.63
C TYR A 205 11.17 3.74 4.44
N ASN A 206 12.03 2.94 3.82
CA ASN A 206 12.61 3.25 2.52
C ASN A 206 11.59 2.92 1.42
N ILE A 207 11.18 3.92 0.65
CA ILE A 207 10.05 3.81 -0.28
C ILE A 207 10.45 3.53 -1.74
N LEU A 208 11.74 3.33 -2.00
CA LEU A 208 12.34 3.13 -3.33
C LEU A 208 12.06 4.30 -4.28
N SER A 209 13.07 5.14 -4.50
CA SER A 209 12.99 6.24 -5.48
C SER A 209 12.66 5.71 -6.88
N ASP A 210 11.86 6.43 -7.68
CA ASP A 210 11.53 5.99 -9.03
C ASP A 210 12.74 5.98 -9.96
N SER A 211 13.71 6.86 -9.72
CA SER A 211 15.03 6.82 -10.39
C SER A 211 15.77 5.50 -10.19
N TYR A 212 15.45 4.74 -9.14
CA TYR A 212 16.07 3.45 -8.83
C TYR A 212 15.18 2.25 -9.19
N ALA A 213 13.91 2.47 -9.52
CA ALA A 213 12.91 1.42 -9.79
C ALA A 213 13.00 0.86 -11.23
N SER A 214 14.21 0.51 -11.70
CA SER A 214 14.42 0.04 -13.08
C SER A 214 13.98 -1.41 -13.30
N SER A 215 13.43 -1.71 -14.47
CA SER A 215 13.05 -3.09 -14.83
C SER A 215 14.25 -4.03 -14.99
N GLU A 216 15.48 -3.49 -15.13
CA GLU A 216 16.70 -4.30 -15.16
C GLU A 216 17.03 -4.86 -13.77
N LEU A 217 16.99 -4.00 -12.74
CA LEU A 217 17.24 -4.39 -11.35
C LEU A 217 16.09 -5.23 -10.78
N TYR A 218 14.87 -4.94 -11.22
CA TYR A 218 13.64 -5.57 -10.73
C TYR A 218 12.94 -6.37 -11.83
N SER A 219 13.68 -7.18 -12.59
CA SER A 219 13.17 -7.94 -13.75
C SER A 219 12.07 -8.96 -13.44
N TYR A 220 11.96 -9.36 -12.17
CA TYR A 220 10.87 -10.20 -11.65
C TYR A 220 9.56 -9.43 -11.39
N CYS A 221 9.60 -8.09 -11.37
CA CYS A 221 8.46 -7.23 -11.10
C CYS A 221 7.93 -6.63 -12.41
N PRO A 222 6.63 -6.78 -12.72
CA PRO A 222 6.10 -6.24 -13.97
C PRO A 222 6.15 -4.70 -13.96
N SER A 223 6.40 -4.10 -15.12
CA SER A 223 6.60 -2.64 -15.27
C SER A 223 5.44 -1.81 -14.73
N TRP A 224 4.20 -2.27 -14.88
CA TRP A 224 3.03 -1.60 -14.32
C TRP A 224 3.06 -1.52 -12.79
N ALA A 225 3.61 -2.54 -12.12
CA ALA A 225 3.73 -2.59 -10.66
C ALA A 225 4.93 -1.78 -10.15
N LEU A 226 5.98 -1.64 -10.98
CA LEU A 226 7.11 -0.74 -10.71
C LEU A 226 6.75 0.73 -10.92
N SER A 227 5.76 1.03 -11.76
CA SER A 227 5.40 2.42 -12.09
C SER A 227 5.04 3.25 -10.84
N TRP A 228 5.58 4.47 -10.74
CA TRP A 228 5.31 5.36 -9.63
C TRP A 228 3.81 5.60 -9.34
N PRO A 229 2.94 5.86 -10.34
CA PRO A 229 1.51 6.07 -10.09
C PRO A 229 0.84 4.90 -9.37
N TYR A 230 1.28 3.67 -9.63
CA TYR A 230 0.79 2.49 -8.93
C TYR A 230 1.41 2.37 -7.52
N ARG A 231 2.73 2.50 -7.41
CA ARG A 231 3.44 2.35 -6.12
C ARG A 231 2.98 3.38 -5.09
N ARG A 232 2.89 4.65 -5.47
CA ARG A 232 2.56 5.77 -4.55
C ARG A 232 1.24 5.58 -3.83
N GLN A 233 0.23 5.04 -4.50
CA GLN A 233 -1.09 4.79 -3.90
C GLN A 233 -1.03 3.67 -2.86
N ASN A 234 -0.25 2.62 -3.11
CA ASN A 234 -0.06 1.51 -2.17
C ASN A 234 0.77 1.96 -0.97
N LEU A 235 1.85 2.71 -1.20
CA LEU A 235 2.70 3.29 -0.15
C LEU A 235 1.88 4.20 0.78
N LEU A 236 1.09 5.11 0.23
CA LEU A 236 0.24 6.00 1.02
C LEU A 236 -0.76 5.21 1.88
N ARG A 237 -1.43 4.22 1.28
CA ARG A 237 -2.39 3.35 2.00
C ARG A 237 -1.72 2.62 3.16
N GLU A 238 -0.51 2.10 2.94
CA GLU A 238 0.27 1.40 3.96
C GLU A 238 0.71 2.35 5.09
N ILE A 239 1.32 3.49 4.74
CA ILE A 239 1.79 4.50 5.72
C ILE A 239 0.64 4.99 6.59
N VAL A 240 -0.48 5.38 5.99
CA VAL A 240 -1.68 5.85 6.70
C VAL A 240 -2.29 4.73 7.56
N GLY A 241 -2.22 3.49 7.09
CA GLY A 241 -2.73 2.32 7.79
C GLY A 241 -2.10 2.10 9.17
N TYR A 242 -0.80 2.39 9.32
CA TYR A 242 -0.11 2.28 10.60
C TYR A 242 -0.51 3.35 11.62
N ARG A 243 -0.99 4.52 11.16
CA ARG A 243 -1.30 5.68 12.02
C ARG A 243 -0.15 6.05 12.96
N ALA A 244 1.09 5.89 12.49
CA ALA A 244 2.28 6.13 13.29
C ALA A 244 2.38 7.61 13.70
N ASP A 245 2.86 7.92 14.89
CA ASP A 245 2.92 9.31 15.36
C ASP A 245 4.07 10.09 14.70
N ILE A 246 5.14 9.38 14.34
CA ILE A 246 6.27 9.87 13.54
C ILE A 246 6.51 8.89 12.37
N VAL A 247 6.71 9.42 11.18
CA VAL A 247 7.05 8.66 9.96
C VAL A 247 8.33 9.21 9.37
N CYS A 248 9.35 8.36 9.23
CA CYS A 248 10.63 8.68 8.61
C CYS A 248 10.76 7.91 7.30
N LEU A 249 10.74 8.62 6.17
CA LEU A 249 10.87 8.05 4.84
C LEU A 249 12.26 8.31 4.25
N GLN A 250 12.83 7.30 3.59
CA GLN A 250 14.07 7.42 2.81
C GLN A 250 13.79 7.18 1.32
N GLU A 251 14.68 7.68 0.46
CA GLU A 251 14.56 7.61 -1.01
C GLU A 251 13.33 8.35 -1.57
N VAL A 252 12.98 9.49 -0.95
CA VAL A 252 11.86 10.33 -1.38
C VAL A 252 12.32 11.36 -2.40
N GLN A 253 11.85 11.25 -3.65
CA GLN A 253 12.10 12.26 -4.68
C GLN A 253 11.38 13.58 -4.39
N ASN A 254 11.94 14.68 -4.86
CA ASN A 254 11.47 16.02 -4.51
C ASN A 254 10.05 16.30 -5.04
N ASP A 255 9.79 15.99 -6.30
CA ASP A 255 8.45 16.06 -6.91
C ASP A 255 7.44 15.17 -6.17
N HIS A 256 7.83 13.97 -5.80
CA HIS A 256 6.98 13.02 -5.08
C HIS A 256 6.65 13.50 -3.67
N PHE A 257 7.57 14.20 -3.02
CA PHE A 257 7.31 14.85 -1.74
C PHE A 257 6.31 15.99 -1.90
N GLU A 258 6.58 16.95 -2.80
CA GLU A 258 5.81 18.18 -2.95
C GLU A 258 4.40 17.94 -3.52
N GLU A 259 4.29 17.11 -4.54
CA GLU A 259 3.03 16.90 -5.28
C GLU A 259 2.14 15.82 -4.65
N PHE A 260 2.70 14.91 -3.86
CA PHE A 260 1.98 13.74 -3.37
C PHE A 260 2.08 13.55 -1.86
N PHE A 261 3.24 13.22 -1.29
CA PHE A 261 3.29 12.83 0.12
C PHE A 261 2.95 13.96 1.09
N ALA A 262 3.48 15.17 0.87
CA ALA A 262 3.19 16.31 1.72
C ALA A 262 1.69 16.66 1.74
N PRO A 263 1.02 16.90 0.59
CA PRO A 263 -0.41 17.22 0.60
C PRO A 263 -1.30 16.05 1.04
N GLU A 264 -0.94 14.79 0.74
CA GLU A 264 -1.78 13.66 1.17
C GLU A 264 -1.65 13.38 2.68
N LEU A 265 -0.44 13.39 3.25
CA LEU A 265 -0.26 13.18 4.69
C LEU A 265 -0.72 14.39 5.52
N ASP A 266 -0.73 15.59 4.94
CA ASP A 266 -1.33 16.77 5.56
C ASP A 266 -2.81 16.55 5.91
N LYS A 267 -3.58 15.95 4.98
CA LYS A 267 -5.01 15.58 5.19
C LYS A 267 -5.19 14.60 6.34
N HIS A 268 -4.14 13.86 6.70
CA HIS A 268 -4.11 12.92 7.83
C HIS A 268 -3.53 13.53 9.12
N GLY A 269 -3.31 14.85 9.16
CA GLY A 269 -2.89 15.57 10.37
C GLY A 269 -1.37 15.61 10.60
N TYR A 270 -0.58 15.26 9.59
CA TYR A 270 0.88 15.27 9.67
C TYR A 270 1.48 16.58 9.18
N GLN A 271 2.44 17.11 9.93
CA GLN A 271 3.39 18.11 9.44
C GLN A 271 4.64 17.40 8.92
N ALA A 272 5.29 17.97 7.91
CA ALA A 272 6.43 17.36 7.22
C ALA A 272 7.67 18.26 7.23
N LEU A 273 8.84 17.62 7.27
CA LEU A 273 10.14 18.21 6.96
C LEU A 273 10.80 17.33 5.90
N TYR A 274 11.48 17.95 4.93
CA TYR A 274 12.13 17.25 3.84
C TYR A 274 13.53 17.78 3.63
N LYS A 275 14.46 16.87 3.38
CA LYS A 275 15.82 17.19 3.00
C LYS A 275 16.24 16.31 1.83
N ARG A 276 16.36 16.95 0.66
CA ARG A 276 16.96 16.34 -0.54
C ARG A 276 18.48 16.16 -0.38
N LYS A 277 19.04 15.17 -1.09
CA LYS A 277 20.49 15.09 -1.31
C LYS A 277 20.98 16.34 -2.05
N THR A 278 22.23 16.72 -1.81
CA THR A 278 22.86 17.93 -2.37
C THR A 278 23.61 17.70 -3.66
N ASN A 279 23.32 16.61 -4.39
CA ASN A 279 24.10 16.19 -5.56
C ASN A 279 24.18 17.32 -6.60
N GLU A 280 25.36 17.94 -6.76
CA GLU A 280 25.54 19.17 -7.53
C GLU A 280 25.85 18.96 -9.03
N VAL A 281 26.02 17.73 -9.56
CA VAL A 281 26.65 17.64 -10.92
C VAL A 281 26.11 16.59 -11.92
N TYR A 282 25.38 15.52 -11.57
CA TYR A 282 25.19 14.41 -12.55
C TYR A 282 23.78 14.04 -13.01
N SER A 283 22.71 14.59 -12.43
CA SER A 283 21.35 14.32 -12.88
C SER A 283 20.71 15.63 -13.35
N GLY A 284 20.58 15.79 -14.67
CA GLY A 284 20.07 17.02 -15.30
C GLY A 284 18.63 17.41 -14.94
N ASN A 285 17.97 16.70 -14.03
CA ASN A 285 16.67 17.06 -13.47
C ASN A 285 16.74 17.07 -11.93
N ILE A 286 16.70 18.27 -11.35
CA ILE A 286 16.76 18.49 -9.89
C ILE A 286 15.57 17.85 -9.18
N HIS A 287 14.42 17.71 -9.85
CA HIS A 287 13.19 17.19 -9.28
C HIS A 287 13.27 15.68 -8.96
N THR A 288 14.13 14.93 -9.64
CA THR A 288 14.24 13.47 -9.47
C THR A 288 15.27 13.06 -8.42
N ILE A 289 15.94 14.04 -7.79
CA ILE A 289 16.90 13.80 -6.70
C ILE A 289 16.12 13.37 -5.45
N ASP A 290 16.53 12.25 -4.87
CA ASP A 290 15.91 11.69 -3.68
C ASP A 290 16.50 12.27 -2.38
N GLY A 291 15.81 12.01 -1.27
CA GLY A 291 16.15 12.51 0.05
C GLY A 291 15.41 11.79 1.17
N CYS A 292 15.40 12.44 2.33
CA CYS A 292 14.72 11.96 3.52
C CYS A 292 13.58 12.90 3.90
N ALA A 293 12.43 12.34 4.29
CA ALA A 293 11.29 13.09 4.79
C ALA A 293 10.91 12.59 6.19
N THR A 294 10.59 13.51 7.09
CA THR A 294 10.06 13.20 8.42
C THR A 294 8.70 13.85 8.56
N PHE A 295 7.68 13.04 8.83
CA PHE A 295 6.32 13.46 9.12
C PHE A 295 6.01 13.21 10.59
N PHE A 296 5.27 14.11 11.23
CA PHE A 296 4.84 13.94 12.62
C PHE A 296 3.45 14.51 12.84
N ARG A 297 2.69 13.86 13.72
CA ARG A 297 1.33 14.26 14.07
C ARG A 297 1.29 15.62 14.78
N ARG A 298 0.58 16.60 14.21
CA ARG A 298 0.50 17.99 14.73
C ARG A 298 -0.13 18.08 16.12
N ASP A 299 -1.05 17.18 16.42
CA ASP A 299 -1.73 17.10 17.72
C ASP A 299 -0.84 16.51 18.82
N ARG A 300 0.24 15.82 18.44
CA ARG A 300 1.16 15.16 19.38
C ARG A 300 2.52 15.82 19.49
N PHE A 301 2.97 16.48 18.43
CA PHE A 301 4.31 17.05 18.34
C PHE A 301 4.30 18.46 17.72
N SER A 302 5.33 19.23 18.04
CA SER A 302 5.68 20.46 17.34
C SER A 302 7.18 20.50 17.05
N HIS A 303 7.55 20.97 15.86
CA HIS A 303 8.95 21.17 15.50
C HIS A 303 9.58 22.30 16.32
N VAL A 304 10.76 22.03 16.88
CA VAL A 304 11.57 23.03 17.56
C VAL A 304 12.71 23.44 16.62
N GLU A 305 12.83 24.74 16.38
CA GLU A 305 13.91 25.26 15.55
C GLU A 305 15.28 24.92 16.16
N PHE A 306 16.23 24.59 15.30
CA PHE A 306 17.51 24.01 15.69
C PHE A 306 18.37 25.03 16.47
N ASN A 307 18.24 25.04 17.80
CA ASN A 307 18.95 25.93 18.72
C ASN A 307 20.01 25.17 19.54
N LYS A 308 20.67 25.84 20.49
CA LYS A 308 21.70 25.22 21.35
C LYS A 308 21.23 23.97 22.10
N ALA A 309 19.94 23.90 22.49
CA ALA A 309 19.39 22.73 23.16
C ALA A 309 19.20 21.54 22.18
N ALA A 310 18.77 21.82 20.95
CA ALA A 310 18.70 20.83 19.87
C ALA A 310 20.10 20.28 19.52
N GLN A 311 21.12 21.14 19.48
CA GLN A 311 22.52 20.75 19.26
C GLN A 311 23.02 19.79 20.35
N SER A 312 22.80 20.15 21.63
CA SER A 312 23.21 19.31 22.77
C SER A 312 22.52 17.94 22.76
N LEU A 313 21.21 17.88 22.48
CA LEU A 313 20.49 16.61 22.37
C LEU A 313 21.01 15.74 21.21
N THR A 314 21.30 16.36 20.08
CA THR A 314 21.88 15.65 18.92
C THR A 314 23.25 15.07 19.26
N GLU A 315 24.09 15.83 19.98
CA GLU A 315 25.41 15.36 20.42
C GLU A 315 25.34 14.19 21.40
N VAL A 316 24.35 14.17 22.29
CA VAL A 316 24.12 13.07 23.24
C VAL A 316 23.55 11.84 22.54
N ALA A 317 22.62 12.01 21.60
CA ALA A 317 21.99 10.91 20.87
C ALA A 317 22.96 10.16 19.95
N VAL A 318 23.94 10.87 19.37
CA VAL A 318 24.93 10.29 18.46
C VAL A 318 26.19 9.88 19.22
N GLN A 319 26.24 8.63 19.69
CA GLN A 319 27.42 8.06 20.36
C GLN A 319 28.69 8.20 19.50
N THR A 320 29.83 8.53 20.12
CA THR A 320 31.11 8.89 19.46
C THR A 320 31.59 7.86 18.41
N THR A 321 31.36 6.57 18.65
CA THR A 321 31.73 5.48 17.71
C THR A 321 30.79 5.41 16.49
N GLN A 322 29.50 5.64 16.70
CA GLN A 322 28.53 5.76 15.60
C GLN A 322 28.72 7.07 14.82
N LYS A 323 29.18 8.13 15.48
CA LYS A 323 29.45 9.44 14.86
C LYS A 323 30.44 9.33 13.70
N LYS A 324 31.54 8.59 13.86
CA LYS A 324 32.55 8.41 12.78
C LYS A 324 31.99 7.62 11.60
N ALA A 325 31.26 6.53 11.85
CA ALA A 325 30.64 5.74 10.80
C ALA A 325 29.51 6.50 10.08
N ALA A 326 28.67 7.22 10.82
CA ALA A 326 27.64 8.09 10.28
C ALA A 326 28.25 9.22 9.43
N LEU A 327 29.31 9.87 9.93
CA LEU A 327 30.01 10.92 9.19
C LEU A 327 30.64 10.37 7.90
N ASN A 328 31.27 9.20 7.95
CA ASN A 328 31.80 8.55 6.75
C ASN A 328 30.72 8.22 5.70
N ARG A 329 29.47 7.96 6.12
CA ARG A 329 28.35 7.78 5.19
C ARG A 329 27.92 9.11 4.57
N LEU A 330 27.86 10.19 5.37
CA LEU A 330 27.50 11.53 4.91
C LEU A 330 28.52 12.12 3.92
N VAL A 331 29.80 11.71 4.02
CA VAL A 331 30.87 12.13 3.09
C VAL A 331 30.65 11.63 1.65
N LYS A 332 29.74 10.66 1.42
CA LYS A 332 29.42 10.13 0.09
C LYS A 332 28.12 10.71 -0.50
N ASP A 333 27.87 12.01 -0.31
CA ASP A 333 26.65 12.72 -0.72
C ASP A 333 25.34 12.13 -0.17
N ASN A 334 25.43 11.25 0.83
CA ASN A 334 24.26 10.81 1.57
C ASN A 334 23.79 11.92 2.49
N VAL A 335 22.48 11.99 2.67
CA VAL A 335 21.85 12.98 3.53
C VAL A 335 21.17 12.32 4.71
N ALA A 336 21.23 12.97 5.86
CA ALA A 336 20.43 12.65 7.03
C ALA A 336 19.62 13.88 7.41
N LEU A 337 18.38 13.64 7.84
CA LEU A 337 17.50 14.65 8.41
C LEU A 337 17.35 14.33 9.90
N ILE A 338 17.77 15.26 10.76
CA ILE A 338 17.61 15.17 12.22
C ILE A 338 16.56 16.22 12.59
N VAL A 339 15.56 15.82 13.36
CA VAL A 339 14.41 16.67 13.69
C VAL A 339 14.21 16.67 15.19
N VAL A 340 14.28 17.85 15.80
CA VAL A 340 13.95 17.99 17.22
C VAL A 340 12.47 18.35 17.37
N LEU A 341 11.74 17.53 18.11
CA LEU A 341 10.31 17.64 18.33
C LEU A 341 9.99 17.86 19.82
N GLU A 342 9.10 18.79 20.10
CA GLU A 342 8.49 18.97 21.43
C GLU A 342 7.21 18.11 21.51
N ALA A 343 7.17 17.22 22.50
CA ALA A 343 6.02 16.35 22.78
C ALA A 343 4.91 17.08 23.52
N LYS A 344 3.66 16.91 23.08
CA LYS A 344 2.46 17.59 23.61
C LYS A 344 1.62 16.75 24.56
N PHE A 345 2.01 15.50 24.84
CA PHE A 345 1.20 14.53 25.61
C PHE A 345 1.43 14.58 27.13
N SER A 346 2.15 15.59 27.64
CA SER A 346 2.30 15.81 29.07
C SER A 346 1.09 16.53 29.66
N ASN A 347 0.28 15.79 30.42
CA ASN A 347 -0.79 16.31 31.29
C ASN A 347 -0.22 17.10 32.50
N GLN A 348 0.55 18.16 32.26
CA GLN A 348 0.77 19.19 33.26
C GLN A 348 0.25 20.49 32.65
N GLY A 349 -0.70 21.12 33.35
CA GLY A 349 -1.45 22.28 32.89
C GLY A 349 -0.57 23.39 32.33
N ALA A 350 -1.22 24.27 31.56
CA ALA A 350 -0.64 25.45 30.97
C ALA A 350 0.37 26.15 31.92
N ASP A 351 1.49 26.59 31.34
CA ASP A 351 2.49 27.49 31.94
C ASP A 351 3.50 26.92 32.94
N ASN A 352 4.24 25.87 32.54
CA ASN A 352 5.59 25.64 33.10
C ASN A 352 6.64 25.45 31.98
N PRO A 353 7.38 26.50 31.56
CA PRO A 353 8.35 26.42 30.47
C PRO A 353 9.56 25.52 30.77
N GLY A 354 9.74 25.04 32.00
CA GLY A 354 10.87 24.21 32.43
C GLY A 354 10.70 22.68 32.26
N LYS A 355 9.58 22.17 31.74
CA LYS A 355 9.31 20.72 31.61
C LYS A 355 8.91 20.27 30.19
N ARG A 356 9.47 20.91 29.16
CA ARG A 356 9.24 20.50 27.77
C ARG A 356 9.98 19.20 27.48
N GLN A 357 9.27 18.16 27.05
CA GLN A 357 9.90 16.91 26.63
C GLN A 357 10.32 17.04 25.16
N LEU A 358 11.63 17.14 24.94
CA LEU A 358 12.22 17.17 23.60
C LEU A 358 12.63 15.77 23.16
N LEU A 359 12.39 15.48 21.89
CA LEU A 359 12.77 14.25 21.20
C LEU A 359 13.64 14.63 20.01
N CYS A 360 14.64 13.82 19.70
CA CYS A 360 15.58 14.03 18.59
C CYS A 360 15.48 12.88 17.58
#